data_AF-A0A3D2NJB0-F1
#
_entry.id   AF-A0A3D2NJB0-F1
#
_cell.length_a   1.000
_cell.length_b   1.000
_cell.length_c   1.000
_cell.angle_alpha   90.00
_cell.angle_beta   90.00
_cell.angle_gamma   90.00
#
_symmetry.space_group_name_H-M   'P 1'
#
loop_
_entity.id
_entity.type
_entity.pdbx_description
1 polymer ?
#
loop_
_entity_poly.entity_id
_entity_poly.type
_entity_poly.pdbx_seq_one_letter_code
_entity_poly.pdbx_strand_id
1 'polypeptide(L)'
;MRFRILALSTAALAAALVLAGCAPTDGSMPGMDHGPGGMTSGTPAPSEQASFNSADEMFVTMMIPHHEQAIEMADQILAKDGIDERVVTLAEQIKAAQGPEIQTMKGWLEDWGIPYDDSMSDMGGMGGMGGMG
;
A
#
# COMPACT_ATOMS: atom_id res chain seq x y z
N MET A 1 28.93 -9.32 49.33
CA MET A 1 28.90 -10.78 49.10
C MET A 1 28.75 -11.02 47.61
N ARG A 2 29.54 -11.96 47.08
CA ARG A 2 29.55 -12.39 45.67
C ARG A 2 28.56 -13.54 45.52
N PHE A 3 27.67 -13.52 44.55
CA PHE A 3 27.12 -14.75 43.96
C PHE A 3 26.90 -14.55 42.46
N ARG A 4 27.85 -15.07 41.68
CA ARG A 4 27.69 -15.41 40.26
C ARG A 4 27.08 -16.80 40.22
N ILE A 5 25.94 -16.99 39.55
CA ILE A 5 25.53 -18.32 39.06
C ILE A 5 24.92 -18.15 37.67
N LEU A 6 25.66 -18.62 36.67
CA LEU A 6 25.18 -18.98 35.35
C LEU A 6 24.27 -20.22 35.48
N ALA A 7 23.15 -20.25 34.75
CA ALA A 7 22.50 -21.51 34.40
C ALA A 7 21.83 -21.36 33.02
N LEU A 8 22.51 -21.86 31.99
CA LEU A 8 21.89 -22.30 30.75
C LEU A 8 20.94 -23.47 31.07
N SER A 9 19.71 -23.40 30.59
CA SER A 9 18.85 -24.58 30.44
C SER A 9 18.01 -24.43 29.18
N THR A 10 18.54 -24.94 28.07
CA THR A 10 17.76 -25.31 26.88
C THR A 10 16.79 -26.42 27.24
N ALA A 11 15.50 -26.25 26.98
CA ALA A 11 14.54 -27.34 26.95
C ALA A 11 13.62 -27.13 25.74
N ALA A 12 13.99 -27.78 24.63
CA ALA A 12 13.10 -28.01 23.51
C ALA A 12 12.03 -29.03 23.96
N LEU A 13 10.75 -28.68 23.82
CA LEU A 13 9.67 -29.66 23.86
C LEU A 13 8.84 -29.52 22.59
N ALA A 14 9.11 -30.45 21.67
CA ALA A 14 8.34 -30.63 20.45
C ALA A 14 6.93 -31.13 20.81
N ALA A 15 5.92 -30.31 20.55
CA ALA A 15 4.53 -30.75 20.59
C ALA A 15 4.14 -31.26 19.19
N ALA A 16 4.38 -32.55 18.95
CA ALA A 16 3.75 -33.27 17.85
C ALA A 16 2.32 -33.64 18.28
N LEU A 17 1.33 -32.87 17.82
CA LEU A 17 -0.07 -33.25 17.90
C LEU A 17 -0.58 -33.49 16.48
N VAL A 18 -0.49 -34.75 16.07
CA VAL A 18 -1.15 -35.30 14.89
C VAL A 18 -2.61 -35.54 15.26
N LEU A 19 -3.53 -34.83 14.61
CA LEU A 19 -4.91 -35.31 14.44
C LEU A 19 -5.23 -35.30 12.95
N ALA A 20 -5.06 -36.47 12.34
CA ALA A 20 -5.57 -36.78 11.02
C ALA A 20 -7.11 -36.80 11.09
N GLY A 21 -7.74 -35.74 10.58
CA GLY A 21 -9.18 -35.66 10.36
C GLY A 21 -9.47 -35.51 8.87
N CYS A 22 -9.42 -36.60 8.12
CA CYS A 22 -10.05 -36.67 6.79
C CYS A 22 -11.50 -37.15 6.99
N ALA A 23 -12.46 -36.29 6.65
CA ALA A 23 -13.79 -36.72 6.25
C ALA A 23 -14.13 -35.99 4.94
N PRO A 24 -14.24 -36.70 3.80
CA PRO A 24 -14.85 -36.12 2.61
C PRO A 24 -16.36 -36.06 2.89
N THR A 25 -16.89 -34.87 3.10
CA THR A 25 -18.34 -34.68 3.04
C THR A 25 -18.72 -34.51 1.58
N ASP A 26 -19.16 -35.62 0.97
CA ASP A 26 -19.99 -35.61 -0.23
C ASP A 26 -21.27 -34.84 0.06
N GLY A 27 -21.22 -33.53 -0.18
CA GLY A 27 -22.35 -32.62 -0.13
C GLY A 27 -22.68 -32.15 -1.53
N SER A 28 -23.46 -32.95 -2.27
CA SER A 28 -24.06 -32.55 -3.54
C SER A 28 -24.94 -31.30 -3.36
N MET A 29 -24.42 -30.15 -3.75
CA MET A 29 -25.21 -28.96 -4.10
C MET A 29 -25.30 -28.93 -5.64
N PRO A 30 -26.49 -29.05 -6.26
CA PRO A 30 -26.61 -28.94 -7.70
C PRO A 30 -26.50 -27.47 -8.12
N GLY A 31 -25.43 -27.14 -8.86
CA GLY A 31 -25.35 -25.92 -9.68
C GLY A 31 -24.33 -24.89 -9.22
N MET A 32 -23.07 -25.06 -9.62
CA MET A 32 -22.15 -23.99 -10.03
C MET A 32 -20.85 -24.60 -10.59
N ASP A 33 -20.79 -24.66 -11.90
CA ASP A 33 -19.63 -25.02 -12.72
C ASP A 33 -18.58 -23.89 -12.72
N HIS A 34 -17.62 -23.98 -11.79
CA HIS A 34 -16.34 -23.26 -11.88
C HIS A 34 -15.19 -24.28 -11.82
N GLY A 35 -14.39 -24.31 -12.90
CA GLY A 35 -13.33 -25.30 -13.15
C GLY A 35 -12.18 -25.32 -12.12
N PRO A 36 -11.28 -26.31 -12.21
CA PRO A 36 -10.31 -26.60 -11.17
C PRO A 36 -9.13 -25.62 -11.17
N GLY A 37 -9.27 -24.51 -10.44
CA GLY A 37 -8.16 -23.66 -10.04
C GLY A 37 -7.50 -24.20 -8.77
N GLY A 38 -6.66 -25.22 -8.91
CA GLY A 38 -5.87 -25.76 -7.80
C GLY A 38 -4.90 -24.70 -7.28
N MET A 39 -5.09 -24.26 -6.04
CA MET A 39 -4.14 -23.42 -5.31
C MET A 39 -2.89 -24.26 -5.00
N THR A 40 -1.89 -24.23 -5.88
CA THR A 40 -0.58 -24.81 -5.57
C THR A 40 0.14 -23.86 -4.61
N SER A 41 0.17 -24.20 -3.33
CA SER A 41 1.06 -23.52 -2.38
C SER A 41 2.51 -23.90 -2.68
N GLY A 42 3.11 -23.20 -3.64
CA GLY A 42 4.55 -23.24 -3.87
C GLY A 42 5.29 -22.58 -2.71
N THR A 43 6.43 -23.16 -2.34
CA THR A 43 7.39 -22.54 -1.42
C THR A 43 7.76 -21.15 -1.94
N PRO A 44 7.79 -20.07 -1.13
CA PRO A 44 8.26 -18.78 -1.61
C PRO A 44 9.72 -18.95 -2.04
N ALA A 45 9.98 -18.79 -3.34
CA ALA A 45 11.32 -18.64 -3.86
C ALA A 45 11.97 -17.41 -3.20
N PRO A 46 13.30 -17.35 -3.08
CA PRO A 46 13.98 -16.12 -2.68
C PRO A 46 13.44 -14.98 -3.55
N SER A 47 12.98 -13.90 -2.94
CA SER A 47 12.50 -12.75 -3.68
C SER A 47 13.68 -12.18 -4.47
N GLU A 48 13.77 -12.51 -5.76
CA GLU A 48 14.39 -11.61 -6.71
C GLU A 48 13.76 -10.23 -6.46
N GLN A 49 14.58 -9.17 -6.38
CA GLN A 49 14.03 -7.81 -6.35
C GLN A 49 13.01 -7.73 -7.47
N ALA A 50 11.72 -7.58 -7.11
CA ALA A 50 10.66 -7.54 -8.10
C ALA A 50 11.01 -6.40 -9.07
N SER A 51 11.25 -6.75 -10.33
CA SER A 51 11.43 -5.75 -11.37
C SER A 51 10.13 -4.97 -11.49
N PHE A 52 10.22 -3.63 -11.57
CA PHE A 52 9.05 -2.81 -11.87
C PHE A 52 8.45 -3.22 -13.23
N ASN A 53 7.16 -2.99 -13.39
CA ASN A 53 6.44 -3.22 -14.64
C ASN A 53 5.62 -2.00 -15.03
N SER A 54 4.94 -2.06 -16.18
CA SER A 54 4.15 -0.94 -16.70
C SER A 54 3.01 -0.48 -15.78
N ALA A 55 2.48 -1.37 -14.94
CA ALA A 55 1.47 -1.00 -13.95
C ALA A 55 2.07 -0.17 -12.81
N ASP A 56 3.32 -0.46 -12.41
CA ASP A 56 4.02 0.32 -11.39
C ASP A 56 4.36 1.72 -11.91
N GLU A 57 4.88 1.81 -13.14
CA GLU A 57 5.12 3.10 -13.83
C GLU A 57 3.84 3.93 -13.91
N MET A 58 2.74 3.33 -14.37
CA MET A 58 1.45 4.01 -14.50
C MET A 58 0.93 4.45 -13.13
N PHE A 59 1.01 3.58 -12.12
CA PHE A 59 0.57 3.90 -10.77
C PHE A 59 1.33 5.11 -10.23
N VAL A 60 2.65 5.08 -10.29
CA VAL A 60 3.51 6.13 -9.74
C VAL A 60 3.32 7.45 -10.49
N THR A 61 3.32 7.40 -11.83
CA THR A 61 3.12 8.59 -12.69
C THR A 61 1.77 9.25 -12.45
N MET A 62 0.72 8.48 -12.13
CA MET A 62 -0.61 9.03 -11.82
C MET A 62 -0.77 9.44 -10.35
N MET A 63 -0.08 8.77 -9.43
CA MET A 63 -0.26 9.01 -8.00
C MET A 63 0.51 10.24 -7.52
N ILE A 64 1.62 10.61 -8.16
CA ILE A 64 2.32 11.87 -7.86
C ILE A 64 1.38 13.08 -7.98
N PRO A 65 0.75 13.37 -9.14
CA PRO A 65 -0.13 14.54 -9.26
C PRO A 65 -1.40 14.41 -8.40
N HIS A 66 -1.90 13.19 -8.17
CA HIS A 66 -3.02 12.95 -7.25
C HIS A 66 -2.68 13.37 -5.82
N HIS A 67 -1.48 13.03 -5.34
CA HIS A 67 -0.99 13.46 -4.02
C HIS A 67 -0.72 14.96 -3.97
N GLU A 68 -0.16 15.56 -5.02
CA GLU A 68 0.04 17.01 -5.10
C GLU A 68 -1.29 17.75 -4.97
N GLN A 69 -2.34 17.31 -5.67
CA GLN A 69 -3.68 17.87 -5.56
C GLN A 69 -4.25 17.72 -4.14
N ALA A 70 -4.03 16.57 -3.49
CA ALA A 70 -4.51 16.35 -2.13
C ALA A 70 -3.80 17.23 -1.10
N ILE A 71 -2.51 17.53 -1.29
CA ILE A 71 -1.80 18.53 -0.50
C ILE A 71 -2.37 19.93 -0.74
N GLU A 72 -2.65 20.29 -1.99
CA GLU A 72 -3.27 21.59 -2.30
C GLU A 72 -4.63 21.74 -1.63
N MET A 73 -5.48 20.71 -1.69
CA MET A 73 -6.77 20.70 -1.00
C MET A 73 -6.61 20.83 0.52
N ALA A 74 -5.63 20.13 1.11
CA ALA A 74 -5.33 20.26 2.53
C ALA A 74 -4.92 21.69 2.89
N ASP A 75 -4.06 22.32 2.09
CA ASP A 75 -3.65 23.71 2.29
C ASP A 75 -4.81 24.70 2.17
N GLN A 76 -5.73 24.48 1.23
CA GLN A 76 -6.95 25.28 1.11
C GLN A 76 -7.89 25.17 2.32
N ILE A 77 -7.90 24.02 3.00
CA ILE A 77 -8.66 23.82 4.25
C ILE A 77 -7.97 24.53 5.42
N LEU A 78 -6.65 24.39 5.54
CA LEU A 78 -5.86 25.01 6.61
C LEU A 78 -5.84 26.55 6.53
N ALA A 79 -6.04 27.12 5.35
CA ALA A 79 -6.16 28.56 5.15
C ALA A 79 -7.51 29.16 5.57
N LYS A 80 -8.51 28.35 5.96
CA LYS A 80 -9.85 28.79 6.33
C LYS A 80 -10.03 28.86 7.84
N ASP A 81 -10.71 29.90 8.29
CA ASP A 81 -11.16 30.02 9.68
C ASP A 81 -12.44 29.22 9.94
N GLY A 82 -12.66 28.83 11.20
CA GLY A 82 -13.91 28.22 11.66
C GLY A 82 -14.13 26.76 11.23
N ILE A 83 -13.08 26.08 10.79
CA ILE A 83 -13.12 24.65 10.46
C ILE A 83 -13.07 23.81 11.75
N ASP A 84 -13.79 22.69 11.78
CA ASP A 84 -13.72 21.71 12.87
C ASP A 84 -12.28 21.22 13.08
N GLU A 85 -11.81 21.23 14.33
CA GLU A 85 -10.42 20.88 14.68
C GLU A 85 -10.01 19.48 14.20
N ARG A 86 -10.96 18.54 14.11
CA ARG A 86 -10.70 17.19 13.57
C ARG A 86 -10.37 17.22 12.08
N VAL A 87 -10.99 18.15 11.34
CA VAL A 87 -10.75 18.33 9.91
C VAL A 87 -9.41 19.04 9.68
N VAL A 88 -9.07 20.03 10.52
CA VAL A 88 -7.73 20.66 10.54
C VAL A 88 -6.65 19.60 10.78
N THR A 89 -6.82 18.78 11.82
CA THR A 89 -5.89 17.70 12.16
C THR A 89 -5.73 16.71 10.99
N LEU A 90 -6.83 16.35 10.31
CA LEU A 90 -6.79 15.48 9.15
C LEU A 90 -6.01 16.11 7.99
N ALA A 91 -6.23 17.40 7.69
CA ALA A 91 -5.52 18.10 6.62
C ALA A 91 -4.00 18.16 6.89
N GLU A 92 -3.60 18.43 8.14
CA GLU A 92 -2.18 18.38 8.54
C GLU A 92 -1.57 16.98 8.36
N GLN A 93 -2.30 15.93 8.75
CA GLN A 93 -1.86 14.54 8.59
C GLN A 93 -1.72 14.14 7.12
N ILE A 94 -2.67 14.52 6.26
CA ILE A 94 -2.62 14.28 4.82
C ILE A 94 -1.35 14.92 4.25
N LYS A 95 -1.11 16.20 4.54
CA LYS A 95 0.07 16.92 4.05
C LYS A 95 1.38 16.30 4.54
N ALA A 96 1.43 15.91 5.82
CA ALA A 96 2.60 15.28 6.41
C ALA A 96 2.91 13.90 5.83
N ALA A 97 1.90 13.14 5.43
CA ALA A 97 2.06 11.80 4.85
C ALA A 97 2.42 11.85 3.35
N GLN A 98 1.71 12.66 2.58
CA GLN A 98 1.78 12.59 1.13
C GLN A 98 3.04 13.23 0.53
N GLY A 99 3.62 14.25 1.19
CA GLY A 99 4.88 14.85 0.75
C GLY A 99 6.03 13.84 0.66
N PRO A 100 6.34 13.08 1.73
CA PRO A 100 7.31 11.98 1.68
C PRO A 100 6.99 10.87 0.67
N GLU A 101 5.71 10.55 0.47
CA GLU A 101 5.30 9.55 -0.52
C GLU A 101 5.57 10.03 -1.96
N ILE A 102 5.36 11.32 -2.27
CA ILE A 102 5.76 11.92 -3.55
C ILE A 102 7.28 11.76 -3.77
N GLN A 103 8.10 12.04 -2.75
CA GLN A 103 9.56 11.90 -2.87
C GLN A 103 9.97 10.44 -3.09
N THR A 104 9.30 9.51 -2.42
CA THR A 104 9.54 8.06 -2.60
C THR A 104 9.21 7.64 -4.03
N MET A 105 8.07 8.08 -4.55
CA MET A 105 7.62 7.81 -5.90
C MET A 105 8.53 8.41 -6.98
N LYS A 106 8.99 9.66 -6.80
CA LYS A 106 9.98 10.28 -7.68
C LYS A 106 11.30 9.52 -7.67
N GLY A 107 11.74 9.05 -6.50
CA GLY A 107 12.93 8.19 -6.38
C GLY A 107 12.79 6.88 -7.14
N TRP A 108 11.63 6.24 -7.11
CA TRP A 108 11.39 5.04 -7.91
C TRP A 108 11.48 5.30 -9.42
N LEU A 109 10.92 6.39 -9.92
CA LEU A 109 11.03 6.73 -11.35
C LEU A 109 12.49 6.98 -11.76
N GLU A 110 13.28 7.62 -10.90
CA GLU A 110 14.73 7.79 -11.11
C GLU A 110 15.46 6.45 -11.15
N ASP A 111 15.22 5.57 -10.17
CA ASP A 111 15.80 4.23 -10.10
C ASP A 111 15.44 3.37 -11.31
N TRP A 112 14.23 3.56 -11.86
CA TRP A 112 13.72 2.84 -13.03
C TRP A 112 14.16 3.47 -14.36
N GLY A 113 14.80 4.66 -14.32
CA GLY A 113 15.21 5.40 -15.52
C GLY A 113 14.06 5.98 -16.32
N ILE A 114 12.91 6.23 -15.68
CA ILE A 114 11.70 6.77 -16.30
C ILE A 114 11.73 8.29 -16.14
N PRO A 115 11.78 9.07 -17.23
CA PRO A 115 11.75 10.52 -17.13
C PRO A 115 10.37 10.97 -16.62
N TYR A 116 10.37 11.77 -15.57
CA TYR A 116 9.17 12.40 -15.02
C TYR A 116 9.31 13.92 -15.07
N ASP A 117 8.30 14.59 -15.63
CA ASP A 117 8.21 16.04 -15.68
C ASP A 117 7.03 16.52 -14.83
N ASP A 118 7.34 17.38 -13.86
CA ASP A 118 6.35 18.01 -12.98
C ASP A 118 5.35 18.91 -13.75
N SER A 119 5.64 19.25 -15.01
CA SER A 119 4.74 20.06 -15.84
C SER A 119 3.41 19.35 -16.20
N MET A 120 3.33 18.02 -16.08
CA MET A 120 2.06 17.29 -16.33
C MET A 120 1.01 17.52 -15.25
N SER A 121 1.40 17.98 -14.05
CA SER A 121 0.48 18.27 -12.95
C SER A 121 -0.46 19.45 -13.24
N ASP A 122 -0.11 20.34 -14.17
CA ASP A 122 -0.87 21.56 -14.50
C ASP A 122 -2.06 21.30 -15.48
N MET A 123 -2.14 20.10 -16.07
CA MET A 123 -3.21 19.76 -17.03
C MET A 123 -4.49 19.18 -16.40
N GLY A 124 -4.51 18.91 -15.08
CA GLY A 124 -5.65 18.32 -14.37
C GLY A 124 -6.70 19.33 -13.87
N GLY A 125 -6.38 20.61 -13.88
CA GLY A 125 -7.32 21.67 -13.55
C GLY A 125 -8.34 21.88 -14.66
N MET A 126 -9.51 21.22 -14.59
CA MET A 126 -10.69 21.57 -15.40
C MET A 126 -11.18 22.98 -15.03
N GLY A 127 -10.43 23.99 -15.47
CA GLY A 127 -10.88 25.37 -15.56
C GLY A 127 -11.84 25.52 -16.73
N GLY A 128 -13.10 25.80 -16.44
CA GLY A 128 -13.97 26.54 -17.37
C GLY A 128 -15.08 25.76 -18.07
N MET A 129 -16.03 25.19 -17.32
CA MET A 129 -17.43 25.04 -17.79
C MET A 129 -18.32 26.13 -17.16
N GLY A 130 -17.88 27.40 -17.27
CA GLY A 130 -18.54 28.56 -16.68
C GLY A 130 -18.90 29.66 -17.68
N GLY A 131 -19.24 29.29 -18.93
CA GLY A 131 -19.47 30.28 -19.98
C GLY A 131 -20.25 29.76 -21.18
N MET A 132 -21.50 29.35 -20.96
CA MET A 132 -22.52 29.34 -22.02
C MET A 132 -23.71 30.13 -21.48
N GLY A 133 -23.84 31.36 -21.95
CA GLY A 133 -25.08 32.15 -21.83
C GLY A 133 -26.16 31.66 -22.78
#